data_AF-A0A7Y2ISQ7-F1
#
_entry.id   AF-A0A7Y2ISQ7-F1
#
_cell.length_a   1.000
_cell.length_b   1.000
_cell.length_c   1.000
_cell.angle_alpha   90.00
_cell.angle_beta   90.00
_cell.angle_gamma   90.00
#
_symmetry.space_group_name_H-M   'P 1'
#
loop_
_entity.id
_entity.type
_entity.pdbx_description
1 polymer ?
#
loop_
_entity_poly.entity_id
_entity_poly.type
_entity_poly.pdbx_seq_one_letter_code
_entity_poly.pdbx_strand_id
1 'polypeptide(L)'
;MIRRISLLVILGLLAAACSSADEPVATTTTQAPTTTAATTTTAATTTTSTTTTTTTIPLPTSPLNGLPVDDEAALDRRVMAVKVDNHWNARPQSGLQEADAVYEIRVEAGITRFIALFHHTDSGYVGPIRSGRPTDPTLLVYLGATFMTAGAAGWVTNLIRDLGTNYLSNETLGTRRIAARRAPHNLYGNTVEMRAIADAAPYEFPDDPPPEIFPFDDIELDGEEATDITLDWADGHTVNWEWDGETYLRFDQGAAHSWLGIDGDSDQIAFDTLVV
;
A
#
# COMPACT_ATOMS: atom_id res chain seq x y z
N MET A 1 24.84 15.43 70.53
CA MET A 1 23.59 15.83 69.83
C MET A 1 23.55 15.02 68.53
N ILE A 2 22.73 13.97 68.44
CA ILE A 2 21.38 13.96 67.78
C ILE A 2 21.56 14.30 66.28
N ARG A 3 21.23 13.49 65.26
CA ARG A 3 20.25 12.39 65.11
C ARG A 3 20.59 11.56 63.85
N ARG A 4 20.37 10.24 63.90
CA ARG A 4 20.23 9.33 62.75
C ARG A 4 18.74 9.21 62.41
N ILE A 5 18.36 9.11 61.14
CA ILE A 5 17.12 8.44 60.70
C ILE A 5 17.41 7.67 59.41
N SER A 6 17.26 6.35 59.49
CA SER A 6 17.25 5.37 58.41
C SER A 6 15.83 5.19 57.88
N LEU A 7 15.65 4.89 56.59
CA LEU A 7 14.40 4.41 56.03
C LEU A 7 14.62 3.01 55.44
N LEU A 8 13.89 2.02 55.97
CA LEU A 8 13.81 0.64 55.51
C LEU A 8 12.92 0.53 54.27
N VAL A 9 13.32 -0.32 53.31
CA VAL A 9 12.46 -0.85 52.24
C VAL A 9 12.17 -2.32 52.57
N ILE A 10 10.89 -2.68 52.68
CA ILE A 10 10.42 -4.04 52.94
C ILE A 10 10.00 -4.69 51.62
N LEU A 11 10.60 -5.86 51.37
CA LEU A 11 10.32 -6.81 50.29
C LEU A 11 9.18 -7.74 50.73
N GLY A 12 8.13 -7.86 49.92
CA GLY A 12 7.00 -8.76 50.16
C GLY A 12 6.76 -9.69 48.98
N LEU A 13 7.24 -10.94 49.10
CA LEU A 13 6.87 -12.09 48.28
C LEU A 13 5.57 -12.69 48.85
N LEU A 14 4.62 -13.06 47.99
CA LEU A 14 3.57 -14.03 48.35
C LEU A 14 3.29 -14.96 47.18
N ALA A 15 3.43 -16.26 47.44
CA ALA A 15 3.03 -17.36 46.58
C ALA A 15 1.97 -18.22 47.29
N ALA A 16 0.95 -18.59 46.50
CA ALA A 16 0.09 -19.77 46.50
C ALA A 16 -0.41 -20.42 47.82
N ALA A 17 -1.74 -20.59 47.91
CA ALA A 17 -2.37 -21.84 48.36
C ALA A 17 -3.83 -21.95 47.86
N CYS A 18 -4.19 -23.17 47.44
CA CYS A 18 -5.41 -23.59 46.75
C CYS A 18 -6.67 -23.65 47.63
N SER A 19 -7.85 -23.58 46.99
CA SER A 19 -9.02 -24.36 47.41
C SER A 19 -9.98 -24.58 46.23
N SER A 20 -10.26 -25.85 45.98
CA SER A 20 -11.19 -26.43 45.01
C SER A 20 -12.65 -26.32 45.46
N ALA A 21 -13.57 -26.10 44.51
CA ALA A 21 -14.99 -26.41 44.64
C ALA A 21 -15.55 -26.77 43.25
N ASP A 22 -16.24 -27.90 43.23
CA ASP A 22 -16.75 -28.66 42.09
C ASP A 22 -18.23 -28.33 41.81
N GLU A 23 -18.71 -28.79 40.64
CA GLU A 23 -20.11 -28.91 40.14
C GLU A 23 -20.78 -27.70 39.43
N PRO A 24 -21.72 -27.92 38.46
CA PRO A 24 -21.93 -29.08 37.60
C PRO A 24 -22.03 -28.72 36.09
N VAL A 25 -21.71 -29.71 35.25
CA VAL A 25 -21.79 -29.69 33.78
C VAL A 25 -23.25 -29.82 33.31
N ALA A 26 -23.74 -28.81 32.60
CA ALA A 26 -25.02 -28.88 31.88
C ALA A 26 -24.83 -29.73 30.61
N THR A 27 -25.39 -30.94 30.64
CA THR A 27 -25.45 -31.84 29.49
C THR A 27 -26.63 -31.41 28.60
N THR A 28 -26.37 -30.79 27.46
CA THR A 28 -27.41 -30.51 26.45
C THR A 28 -27.46 -31.65 25.45
N THR A 29 -28.54 -32.44 25.54
CA THR A 29 -28.85 -33.55 24.63
C THR A 29 -29.26 -33.02 23.26
N THR A 30 -28.43 -33.27 22.24
CA THR A 30 -28.76 -33.07 20.82
C THR A 30 -29.81 -34.08 20.39
N GLN A 31 -31.02 -33.62 20.03
CA GLN A 31 -32.01 -34.40 19.30
C GLN A 31 -31.79 -34.22 17.79
N ALA A 32 -31.61 -35.34 17.10
CA ALA A 32 -31.58 -35.41 15.64
C ALA A 32 -32.99 -35.16 15.06
N PRO A 33 -33.15 -34.31 14.05
CA PRO A 33 -34.42 -34.15 13.36
C PRO A 33 -34.69 -35.33 12.41
N THR A 34 -35.88 -35.91 12.54
CA THR A 34 -36.43 -36.99 11.72
C THR A 34 -36.82 -36.48 10.33
N THR A 35 -36.17 -37.02 9.30
CA THR A 35 -36.48 -36.79 7.89
C THR A 35 -37.84 -37.40 7.51
N THR A 36 -38.81 -36.57 7.14
CA THR A 36 -40.04 -37.01 6.47
C THR A 36 -39.92 -36.72 4.99
N ALA A 37 -39.77 -37.76 4.18
CA ALA A 37 -39.75 -37.67 2.72
C ALA A 37 -41.18 -37.49 2.19
N ALA A 38 -41.46 -36.32 1.60
CA ALA A 38 -42.65 -36.09 0.79
C ALA A 38 -42.28 -36.23 -0.68
N THR A 39 -42.88 -37.20 -1.37
CA THR A 39 -42.72 -37.42 -2.80
C THR A 39 -43.67 -36.49 -3.56
N THR A 40 -43.14 -35.46 -4.21
CA THR A 40 -43.88 -34.62 -5.15
C THR A 40 -43.39 -34.91 -6.56
N THR A 41 -44.26 -35.52 -7.38
CA THR A 41 -44.05 -35.73 -8.81
C THR A 41 -44.30 -34.41 -9.55
N THR A 42 -43.23 -33.73 -9.96
CA THR A 42 -43.29 -32.55 -10.84
C THR A 42 -43.02 -32.98 -12.28
N ALA A 43 -43.96 -32.69 -13.18
CA ALA A 43 -43.84 -32.93 -14.61
C ALA A 43 -42.68 -32.13 -15.22
N ALA A 44 -41.87 -32.78 -16.06
CA ALA A 44 -40.77 -32.15 -16.76
C ALA A 44 -41.29 -31.25 -17.89
N THR A 45 -41.13 -29.94 -17.75
CA THR A 45 -41.28 -28.98 -18.84
C THR A 45 -39.91 -28.78 -19.48
N THR A 46 -39.75 -29.22 -20.72
CA THR A 46 -38.56 -28.95 -21.53
C THR A 46 -38.55 -27.47 -21.92
N THR A 47 -37.85 -26.65 -21.16
CA THR A 47 -37.46 -25.29 -21.57
C THR A 47 -36.15 -25.38 -22.35
N THR A 48 -36.23 -25.18 -23.67
CA THR A 48 -35.07 -24.93 -24.51
C THR A 48 -34.42 -23.61 -24.06
N SER A 49 -33.36 -23.72 -23.27
CA SER A 49 -32.47 -22.61 -22.92
C SER A 49 -31.69 -22.21 -24.16
N THR A 50 -32.06 -21.10 -24.78
CA THR A 50 -31.18 -20.40 -25.72
C THR A 50 -30.10 -19.71 -24.91
N THR A 51 -28.91 -20.29 -24.87
CA THR A 51 -27.71 -19.66 -24.31
C THR A 51 -27.29 -18.53 -25.25
N THR A 52 -27.65 -17.29 -24.90
CA THR A 52 -27.08 -16.11 -25.54
C THR A 52 -25.65 -15.97 -25.03
N THR A 53 -24.66 -16.37 -25.82
CA THR A 53 -23.26 -16.07 -25.54
C THR A 53 -23.04 -14.58 -25.81
N THR A 54 -23.16 -13.74 -24.77
CA THR A 54 -22.67 -12.37 -24.83
C THR A 54 -21.14 -12.45 -24.81
N THR A 55 -20.51 -12.30 -25.96
CA THR A 55 -19.07 -12.06 -26.06
C THR A 55 -18.81 -10.67 -25.50
N THR A 56 -18.43 -10.59 -24.23
CA THR A 56 -17.91 -9.36 -23.62
C THR A 56 -16.56 -9.06 -24.25
N ILE A 57 -16.40 -7.84 -24.79
CA ILE A 57 -15.11 -7.34 -25.28
C ILE A 57 -14.18 -7.23 -24.06
N PRO A 58 -12.92 -7.72 -24.14
CA PRO A 58 -11.98 -7.58 -23.02
C PRO A 58 -11.68 -6.11 -22.76
N LEU A 59 -11.63 -5.72 -21.49
CA LEU A 59 -11.25 -4.36 -21.09
C LEU A 59 -9.79 -4.09 -21.46
N PRO A 60 -9.43 -2.84 -21.79
CA PRO A 60 -8.04 -2.46 -21.94
C PRO A 60 -7.32 -2.55 -20.59
N THR A 61 -6.03 -2.84 -20.61
CA THR A 61 -5.22 -3.08 -19.41
C THR A 61 -4.25 -1.93 -19.13
N SER A 62 -3.94 -1.72 -17.86
CA SER A 62 -3.01 -0.69 -17.42
C SER A 62 -1.56 -1.03 -17.77
N PRO A 63 -0.78 -0.10 -18.34
CA PRO A 63 0.64 -0.31 -18.65
C PRO A 63 1.55 -0.41 -17.41
N LEU A 64 1.05 -0.11 -16.22
CA LEU A 64 1.83 -0.19 -14.97
C LEU A 64 1.65 -1.51 -14.23
N ASN A 65 0.52 -2.19 -14.39
CA ASN A 65 0.20 -3.38 -13.58
C ASN A 65 -0.58 -4.46 -14.33
N GLY A 66 -0.92 -4.28 -15.61
CA GLY A 66 -1.61 -5.27 -16.43
C GLY A 66 -3.08 -5.50 -16.05
N LEU A 67 -3.61 -4.78 -15.06
CA LEU A 67 -4.99 -4.94 -14.61
C LEU A 67 -5.98 -4.28 -15.58
N PRO A 68 -7.18 -4.85 -15.76
CA PRO A 68 -8.22 -4.25 -16.60
C PRO A 68 -8.69 -2.92 -16.00
N VAL A 69 -8.94 -1.93 -16.87
CA VAL A 69 -9.36 -0.58 -16.47
C VAL A 69 -10.75 -0.28 -17.01
N ASP A 70 -11.66 0.12 -16.12
CA ASP A 70 -13.05 0.46 -16.47
C ASP A 70 -13.16 1.77 -17.26
N ASP A 71 -12.36 2.78 -16.89
CA ASP A 71 -12.30 4.07 -17.60
C ASP A 71 -11.12 4.06 -18.58
N GLU A 72 -11.38 3.68 -19.83
CA GLU A 72 -10.37 3.66 -20.90
C GLU A 72 -9.71 5.03 -21.11
N ALA A 73 -10.43 6.15 -20.88
CA ALA A 73 -9.83 7.47 -21.01
C ALA A 73 -8.77 7.75 -19.93
N ALA A 74 -8.82 7.05 -18.80
CA ALA A 74 -7.79 7.13 -17.76
C ALA A 74 -6.48 6.43 -18.17
N LEU A 75 -6.44 5.72 -19.30
CA LEU A 75 -5.23 5.13 -19.87
C LEU A 75 -4.46 6.08 -20.80
N ASP A 76 -5.06 7.19 -21.21
CA ASP A 76 -4.46 8.17 -22.13
C ASP A 76 -3.72 9.30 -21.40
N ARG A 77 -3.56 9.21 -20.07
CA ARG A 77 -3.02 10.29 -19.24
C ARG A 77 -1.64 9.95 -18.67
N ARG A 78 -0.89 10.97 -18.25
CA ARG A 78 0.42 10.80 -17.59
C ARG A 78 0.34 10.04 -16.26
N VAL A 79 1.49 9.55 -15.80
CA VAL A 79 1.66 9.05 -14.42
C VAL A 79 1.91 10.20 -13.44
N MET A 80 1.21 10.20 -12.31
CA MET A 80 1.58 11.00 -11.14
C MET A 80 2.43 10.17 -10.19
N ALA A 81 3.69 10.55 -9.99
CA ALA A 81 4.61 9.86 -9.08
C ALA A 81 4.77 10.65 -7.79
N VAL A 82 4.55 10.04 -6.63
CA VAL A 82 4.65 10.71 -5.32
C VAL A 82 5.72 10.05 -4.47
N LYS A 83 6.73 10.82 -4.04
CA LYS A 83 7.74 10.31 -3.10
C LYS A 83 7.16 10.23 -1.69
N VAL A 84 6.99 9.03 -1.14
CA VAL A 84 6.41 8.82 0.20
C VAL A 84 7.49 8.42 1.20
N ASP A 85 7.44 9.03 2.39
CA ASP A 85 8.35 8.77 3.50
C ASP A 85 8.17 7.34 4.03
N ASN A 86 9.28 6.68 4.35
CA ASN A 86 9.26 5.41 5.08
C ASN A 86 10.09 5.46 6.37
N HIS A 87 10.38 6.66 6.87
CA HIS A 87 10.94 6.83 8.20
C HIS A 87 9.93 6.38 9.29
N TRP A 88 10.38 5.81 10.40
CA TRP A 88 9.51 5.30 11.47
C TRP A 88 8.49 6.33 12.00
N ASN A 89 8.89 7.59 12.16
CA ASN A 89 7.98 8.70 12.54
C ASN A 89 6.93 9.08 11.47
N ALA A 90 7.07 8.59 10.25
CA ALA A 90 6.12 8.82 9.15
C ALA A 90 5.12 7.67 8.97
N ARG A 91 5.41 6.50 9.55
CA ARG A 91 4.52 5.34 9.52
C ARG A 91 3.35 5.52 10.49
N PRO A 92 2.16 4.96 10.22
CA PRO A 92 1.72 4.40 8.93
C PRO A 92 1.59 5.47 7.84
N GLN A 93 1.88 5.12 6.58
CA GLN A 93 1.66 5.98 5.41
C GLN A 93 0.19 5.97 4.98
N SER A 94 -0.15 6.80 4.01
CA SER A 94 -1.48 6.88 3.39
C SER A 94 -1.35 6.81 1.87
N GLY A 95 -2.33 6.17 1.21
CA GLY A 95 -2.50 6.14 -0.24
C GLY A 95 -1.59 5.16 -1.00
N LEU A 96 -0.82 4.31 -0.31
CA LEU A 96 0.00 3.28 -0.99
C LEU A 96 -0.85 2.16 -1.59
N GLN A 97 -1.94 1.81 -0.89
CA GLN A 97 -2.93 0.81 -1.29
C GLN A 97 -3.84 1.27 -2.45
N GLU A 98 -3.81 2.58 -2.77
CA GLU A 98 -4.56 3.19 -3.87
C GLU A 98 -3.70 3.36 -5.13
N ALA A 99 -2.41 3.03 -5.08
CA ALA A 99 -1.47 3.26 -6.16
C ALA A 99 -1.47 2.09 -7.16
N ASP A 100 -1.30 2.40 -8.45
CA ASP A 100 -1.21 1.38 -9.51
C ASP A 100 0.07 0.54 -9.40
N ALA A 101 1.14 1.16 -8.91
CA ALA A 101 2.41 0.52 -8.64
C ALA A 101 3.18 1.29 -7.56
N VAL A 102 4.00 0.58 -6.78
CA VAL A 102 4.84 1.18 -5.75
C VAL A 102 6.27 0.66 -5.87
N TYR A 103 7.23 1.58 -5.99
CA TYR A 103 8.66 1.25 -5.90
C TYR A 103 9.19 1.55 -4.50
N GLU A 104 9.82 0.58 -3.84
CA GLU A 104 10.60 0.80 -2.61
C GLU A 104 12.08 0.94 -2.96
N ILE A 105 12.68 2.08 -2.60
CA ILE A 105 14.08 2.38 -2.95
C ILE A 105 14.84 2.79 -1.69
N ARG A 106 16.04 2.23 -1.51
CA ARG A 106 16.98 2.64 -0.45
C ARG A 106 17.39 4.10 -0.62
N VAL A 107 17.37 4.85 0.47
CA VAL A 107 17.86 6.24 0.53
C VAL A 107 19.00 6.35 1.54
N GLU A 108 19.24 7.51 2.16
CA GLU A 108 20.32 7.68 3.14
C GLU A 108 20.05 6.96 4.46
N ALA A 109 21.13 6.62 5.18
CA ALA A 109 21.09 6.10 6.55
C ALA A 109 20.25 4.81 6.74
N GLY A 110 20.28 3.90 5.76
CA GLY A 110 19.70 2.55 5.88
C GLY A 110 18.18 2.50 5.81
N ILE A 111 17.50 3.63 5.63
CA ILE A 111 16.04 3.67 5.42
C ILE A 111 15.70 3.64 3.93
N THR A 112 14.50 3.17 3.62
CA THR A 112 13.92 3.22 2.27
C THR A 112 12.95 4.39 2.17
N ARG A 113 12.46 4.66 0.96
CA ARG A 113 11.28 5.47 0.68
C ARG A 113 10.53 4.88 -0.49
N PHE A 114 9.23 5.10 -0.51
CA PHE A 114 8.39 4.66 -1.61
C PHE A 114 8.28 5.73 -2.69
N ILE A 115 8.06 5.29 -3.93
CA ILE A 115 7.50 6.10 -5.02
C ILE A 115 6.19 5.43 -5.39
N ALA A 116 5.07 6.06 -5.04
CA ALA A 116 3.74 5.59 -5.42
C ALA A 116 3.36 6.19 -6.78
N LEU A 117 2.94 5.35 -7.71
CA LEU A 117 2.55 5.72 -9.06
C LEU A 117 1.04 5.66 -9.23
N PHE A 118 0.46 6.74 -9.73
CA PHE A 118 -0.97 6.87 -10.00
C PHE A 118 -1.15 7.21 -11.49
N HIS A 119 -1.47 6.19 -12.28
CA HIS A 119 -1.74 6.29 -13.71
C HIS A 119 -3.24 6.30 -13.97
N HIS A 120 -3.97 5.21 -13.79
CA HIS A 120 -5.42 5.11 -14.02
C HIS A 120 -6.22 5.21 -12.70
N THR A 121 -5.55 5.07 -11.56
CA THR A 121 -6.07 5.41 -10.23
C THR A 121 -5.66 6.81 -9.77
N ASP A 122 -6.25 7.27 -8.67
CA ASP A 122 -5.86 8.49 -7.97
C ASP A 122 -6.07 8.32 -6.47
N SER A 123 -5.33 9.09 -5.67
CA SER A 123 -5.46 9.15 -4.22
C SER A 123 -5.77 10.57 -3.76
N GLY A 124 -6.84 10.73 -2.99
CA GLY A 124 -7.18 11.99 -2.33
C GLY A 124 -6.29 12.31 -1.12
N TYR A 125 -5.54 11.32 -0.61
CA TYR A 125 -4.74 11.46 0.60
C TYR A 125 -3.50 10.55 0.61
N VAL A 126 -2.42 11.01 -0.03
CA VAL A 126 -1.14 10.29 -0.11
C VAL A 126 -0.05 10.99 0.71
N GLY A 127 0.72 10.22 1.47
CA GLY A 127 1.89 10.73 2.19
C GLY A 127 2.30 9.92 3.42
N PRO A 128 3.20 10.45 4.26
CA PRO A 128 3.82 11.77 4.13
C PRO A 128 4.71 11.90 2.89
N ILE A 129 4.59 12.98 2.14
CA ILE A 129 5.44 13.28 0.98
C ILE A 129 6.83 13.67 1.45
N ARG A 130 7.87 13.18 0.76
CA ARG A 130 9.28 13.38 1.12
C ARG A 130 10.17 13.83 0.00
N SER A 131 11.41 14.11 0.37
CA SER A 131 12.38 14.70 -0.54
C SER A 131 12.85 13.72 -1.59
N GLY A 132 12.99 14.22 -2.82
CA GLY A 132 13.55 13.49 -3.95
C GLY A 132 15.02 13.11 -3.76
N ARG A 133 15.45 12.07 -4.47
CA ARG A 133 16.78 11.48 -4.46
C ARG A 133 17.33 11.27 -5.86
N PRO A 134 18.66 11.14 -6.02
CA PRO A 134 19.30 11.03 -7.33
C PRO A 134 18.86 9.82 -8.14
N THR A 135 18.41 8.76 -7.48
CA THR A 135 17.87 7.53 -8.07
C THR A 135 16.46 7.70 -8.62
N ASP A 136 15.70 8.66 -8.12
CA ASP A 136 14.30 8.81 -8.49
C ASP A 136 14.11 9.18 -9.98
N PRO A 137 14.81 10.20 -10.54
CA PRO A 137 14.62 10.56 -11.94
C PRO A 137 15.14 9.50 -12.92
N THR A 138 16.08 8.63 -12.52
CA THR A 138 16.56 7.55 -13.41
C THR A 138 15.50 6.50 -13.69
N LEU A 139 14.49 6.39 -12.81
CA LEU A 139 13.32 5.55 -12.99
C LEU A 139 12.20 6.34 -13.70
N LEU A 140 11.90 7.54 -13.21
CA LEU A 140 10.68 8.27 -13.57
C LEU A 140 10.72 8.91 -14.95
N VAL A 141 11.91 9.21 -15.49
CA VAL A 141 12.04 9.74 -16.86
C VAL A 141 11.45 8.81 -17.91
N TYR A 142 11.63 7.49 -17.75
CA TYR A 142 11.12 6.50 -18.71
C TYR A 142 9.59 6.46 -18.73
N LEU A 143 8.96 6.76 -17.59
CA LEU A 143 7.50 6.76 -17.44
C LEU A 143 6.84 8.07 -17.88
N GLY A 144 7.63 9.09 -18.27
CA GLY A 144 7.10 10.44 -18.51
C GLY A 144 6.42 11.06 -17.27
N ALA A 145 6.69 10.53 -16.07
CA ALA A 145 5.88 10.81 -14.89
C ALA A 145 6.06 12.24 -14.38
N THR A 146 4.97 12.84 -13.90
CA THR A 146 5.00 14.07 -13.10
C THR A 146 5.32 13.73 -11.65
N PHE A 147 6.53 14.08 -11.23
CA PHE A 147 7.10 13.69 -9.94
C PHE A 147 6.90 14.74 -8.85
N MET A 148 6.13 14.38 -7.82
CA MET A 148 5.85 15.20 -6.64
C MET A 148 6.76 14.85 -5.46
N THR A 149 7.40 15.87 -4.90
CA THR A 149 8.27 15.73 -3.70
C THR A 149 8.12 16.88 -2.70
N ALA A 150 8.50 16.61 -1.45
CA ALA A 150 8.71 17.64 -0.43
C ALA A 150 10.10 18.29 -0.59
N GLY A 151 10.38 18.79 -1.79
CA GLY A 151 11.66 19.35 -2.20
C GLY A 151 12.75 18.31 -2.43
N ALA A 152 13.96 18.76 -2.71
CA ALA A 152 15.16 17.92 -2.81
C ALA A 152 16.39 18.78 -2.51
N ALA A 153 17.57 18.16 -2.39
CA ALA A 153 18.81 18.94 -2.39
C ALA A 153 18.92 19.70 -3.72
N GLY A 154 19.44 20.93 -3.73
CA GLY A 154 19.42 21.77 -4.93
C GLY A 154 20.02 21.12 -6.18
N TRP A 155 21.12 20.36 -6.01
CA TRP A 155 21.74 19.60 -7.10
C TRP A 155 20.88 18.42 -7.58
N VAL A 156 20.07 17.81 -6.71
CA VAL A 156 19.11 16.76 -7.09
C VAL A 156 17.94 17.37 -7.84
N THR A 157 17.45 18.54 -7.43
CA THR A 157 16.44 19.27 -8.21
C THR A 157 16.92 19.57 -9.62
N ASN A 158 18.19 19.97 -9.77
CA ASN A 158 18.78 20.17 -11.10
C ASN A 158 18.87 18.85 -11.87
N LEU A 159 19.35 17.78 -11.24
CA LEU A 159 19.42 16.45 -11.86
C LEU A 159 18.06 15.95 -12.36
N ILE A 160 16.99 16.13 -11.58
CA ILE A 160 15.62 15.76 -11.97
C ILE A 160 15.22 16.49 -13.27
N ARG A 161 15.47 17.80 -13.34
CA ARG A 161 15.16 18.62 -14.51
C ARG A 161 16.06 18.30 -15.71
N ASP A 162 17.35 18.10 -15.48
CA ASP A 162 18.34 17.82 -16.52
C ASP A 162 18.09 16.46 -17.19
N LEU A 163 17.57 15.48 -16.43
CA LEU A 163 17.12 14.21 -16.98
C LEU A 163 15.73 14.28 -17.63
N GLY A 164 15.05 15.43 -17.60
CA GLY A 164 13.74 15.60 -18.22
C GLY A 164 12.57 14.99 -17.43
N THR A 165 12.75 14.70 -16.15
CA THR A 165 11.63 14.29 -15.29
C THR A 165 10.78 15.52 -14.94
N ASN A 166 9.49 15.46 -15.28
CA ASN A 166 8.51 16.49 -14.94
C ASN A 166 8.43 16.62 -13.40
N TYR A 167 8.52 17.83 -12.84
CA TYR A 167 8.78 17.99 -11.40
C TYR A 167 7.84 18.99 -10.71
N LEU A 168 7.03 18.46 -9.80
CA LEU A 168 6.23 19.24 -8.85
C LEU A 168 6.89 19.21 -7.47
N SER A 169 6.97 20.36 -6.80
CA SER A 169 7.55 20.40 -5.45
C SER A 169 6.97 21.49 -4.57
N ASN A 170 7.13 21.30 -3.27
CA ASN A 170 6.67 22.19 -2.20
C ASN A 170 5.14 22.25 -2.06
N GLU A 171 4.66 23.18 -1.24
CA GLU A 171 3.25 23.37 -0.88
C GLU A 171 2.45 23.92 -2.08
N THR A 172 2.12 23.06 -3.04
CA THR A 172 1.22 23.36 -4.17
C THR A 172 -0.24 23.23 -3.74
N LEU A 173 -1.19 23.66 -4.59
CA LEU A 173 -2.64 23.50 -4.33
C LEU A 173 -3.05 22.05 -4.01
N GLY A 174 -2.27 21.05 -4.46
CA GLY A 174 -2.50 19.63 -4.18
C GLY A 174 -1.84 19.10 -2.92
N THR A 175 -1.34 19.96 -2.02
CA THR A 175 -0.68 19.51 -0.78
C THR A 175 -1.08 20.30 0.45
N ARG A 176 -1.00 19.64 1.60
CA ARG A 176 -1.29 20.24 2.91
C ARG A 176 -0.44 19.63 4.00
N ARG A 177 -0.16 20.42 5.04
CA ARG A 177 0.42 19.91 6.28
C ARG A 177 -0.65 19.50 7.26
N ILE A 178 -0.52 18.32 7.85
CA ILE A 178 -1.40 17.87 8.94
C ILE A 178 -0.82 18.23 10.30
N ALA A 179 -1.70 18.50 11.27
CA ALA A 179 -1.31 18.81 12.64
C ALA A 179 -0.98 17.56 13.48
N ALA A 180 -1.49 16.39 13.08
CA ALA A 180 -1.30 15.14 13.81
C ALA A 180 0.16 14.64 13.79
N ARG A 181 0.98 15.14 12.87
CA ARG A 181 2.41 14.80 12.75
C ARG A 181 3.27 16.05 12.77
N ARG A 182 4.51 15.91 13.27
CA ARG A 182 5.51 16.99 13.22
C ARG A 182 6.23 16.98 11.87
N ALA A 183 6.62 18.18 11.43
CA ALA A 183 7.57 18.29 10.32
C ALA A 183 8.87 17.51 10.66
N PRO A 184 9.47 16.82 9.68
CA PRO A 184 9.16 16.87 8.25
C PRO A 184 8.25 15.72 7.77
N HIS A 185 7.54 15.03 8.66
CA HIS A 185 6.71 13.84 8.36
C HIS A 185 5.22 14.18 8.24
N ASN A 186 4.86 15.40 7.83
CA ASN A 186 3.49 15.89 7.92
C ASN A 186 2.94 16.52 6.65
N LEU A 187 3.68 16.51 5.53
CA LEU A 187 3.18 16.97 4.24
C LEU A 187 2.41 15.82 3.57
N TYR A 188 1.18 16.05 3.16
CA TYR A 188 0.33 15.08 2.45
C TYR A 188 -0.20 15.74 1.17
N GLY A 189 -0.69 14.94 0.24
CA GLY A 189 -1.24 15.47 -1.00
C GLY A 189 -2.41 14.70 -1.58
N ASN A 190 -2.95 15.28 -2.65
CA ASN A 190 -4.08 14.79 -3.42
C ASN A 190 -3.66 14.73 -4.90
N THR A 191 -3.64 13.55 -5.50
CA THR A 191 -3.13 13.35 -6.86
C THR A 191 -4.06 13.94 -7.91
N VAL A 192 -5.37 14.01 -7.65
CA VAL A 192 -6.35 14.67 -8.53
C VAL A 192 -6.03 16.16 -8.66
N GLU A 193 -5.76 16.82 -7.53
CA GLU A 193 -5.39 18.24 -7.51
C GLU A 193 -4.01 18.47 -8.15
N MET A 194 -3.04 17.58 -7.93
CA MET A 194 -1.73 17.66 -8.58
C MET A 194 -1.83 17.48 -10.10
N ARG A 195 -2.67 16.56 -10.57
CA ARG A 195 -2.93 16.34 -11.99
C ARG A 195 -3.57 17.56 -12.62
N ALA A 196 -4.57 18.15 -11.97
CA ALA A 196 -5.17 19.41 -12.43
C ALA A 196 -4.15 20.56 -12.57
N ILE A 197 -3.12 20.62 -11.72
CA ILE A 197 -2.00 21.57 -11.88
C ILE A 197 -1.19 21.26 -13.13
N ALA A 198 -0.85 19.99 -13.37
CA ALA A 198 -0.11 19.56 -14.55
C ALA A 198 -0.90 19.84 -15.85
N ASP A 199 -2.19 19.54 -15.85
CA ASP A 199 -3.10 19.76 -16.99
C ASP A 199 -3.23 21.25 -17.36
N ALA A 200 -3.11 22.14 -16.36
CA ALA A 200 -3.11 23.58 -16.59
C ALA A 200 -1.81 24.12 -17.22
N ALA A 201 -0.75 23.30 -17.29
CA ALA A 201 0.55 23.65 -17.85
C ALA A 201 1.08 22.56 -18.80
N PRO A 202 0.36 22.25 -19.90
CA PRO A 202 0.63 21.08 -20.75
C PRO A 202 1.97 21.13 -21.50
N TYR A 203 2.59 22.32 -21.61
CA TYR A 203 3.93 22.47 -22.19
C TYR A 203 5.04 22.14 -21.19
N GLU A 204 4.79 22.29 -19.89
CA GLU A 204 5.73 21.93 -18.83
C GLU A 204 5.53 20.49 -18.37
N PHE A 205 4.28 20.01 -18.43
CA PHE A 205 3.90 18.65 -18.10
C PHE A 205 3.16 18.07 -19.32
N PRO A 206 3.79 17.27 -20.17
CA PRO A 206 3.12 16.52 -21.25
C PRO A 206 2.21 15.41 -20.70
N ASP A 207 1.03 15.20 -21.30
CA ASP A 207 0.02 14.24 -20.82
C ASP A 207 0.13 12.88 -21.50
N ASP A 208 1.34 12.47 -21.83
CA ASP A 208 1.54 11.23 -22.56
C ASP A 208 1.40 10.02 -21.61
N PRO A 209 0.72 8.94 -22.03
CA PRO A 209 0.63 7.73 -21.24
C PRO A 209 2.01 7.06 -21.10
N PRO A 210 2.27 6.35 -19.98
CA PRO A 210 3.53 5.67 -19.79
C PRO A 210 3.66 4.48 -20.77
N PRO A 211 4.88 4.08 -21.13
CA PRO A 211 5.10 2.77 -21.74
C PRO A 211 4.75 1.65 -20.76
N GLU A 212 4.52 0.45 -21.28
CA GLU A 212 4.42 -0.76 -20.46
C GLU A 212 5.73 -1.00 -19.69
N ILE A 213 5.61 -1.28 -18.40
CA ILE A 213 6.78 -1.55 -17.54
C ILE A 213 7.20 -3.03 -17.53
N PHE A 214 6.27 -3.92 -17.86
CA PHE A 214 6.47 -5.35 -18.01
C PHE A 214 5.62 -5.87 -19.18
N PRO A 215 6.00 -6.99 -19.81
CA PRO A 215 5.09 -7.74 -20.66
C PRO A 215 4.03 -8.42 -19.78
N PHE A 216 2.80 -7.91 -19.80
CA PHE A 216 1.66 -8.47 -19.03
C PHE A 216 0.94 -9.57 -19.82
N ASP A 217 1.70 -10.59 -20.19
CA ASP A 217 1.19 -11.78 -20.88
C ASP A 217 1.20 -13.00 -19.93
N ASP A 218 0.53 -14.08 -20.34
CA ASP A 218 0.67 -15.38 -19.68
C ASP A 218 2.14 -15.84 -19.74
N ILE A 219 2.81 -15.80 -18.59
CA ILE A 219 4.19 -16.27 -18.46
C ILE A 219 4.22 -17.67 -17.85
N GLU A 220 4.93 -18.60 -18.49
CA GLU A 220 5.31 -19.85 -17.83
C GLU A 220 6.41 -19.54 -16.81
N LEU A 221 6.08 -19.70 -15.53
CA LEU A 221 7.02 -19.57 -14.43
C LEU A 221 7.69 -20.92 -14.17
N ASP A 222 9.03 -20.97 -14.23
CA ASP A 222 9.84 -22.15 -13.91
C ASP A 222 10.52 -22.05 -12.52
N GLY A 223 9.96 -21.23 -11.63
CA GLY A 223 10.47 -20.94 -10.29
C GLY A 223 9.89 -21.80 -9.16
N GLU A 224 10.49 -21.66 -7.98
CA GLU A 224 9.94 -22.18 -6.73
C GLU A 224 8.84 -21.25 -6.20
N GLU A 225 7.86 -21.81 -5.49
CA GLU A 225 6.82 -21.04 -4.83
C GLU A 225 7.44 -20.15 -3.73
N ALA A 226 7.22 -18.84 -3.83
CA ALA A 226 7.75 -17.86 -2.88
C ALA A 226 6.62 -17.35 -1.98
N THR A 227 6.41 -17.98 -0.83
CA THR A 227 5.40 -17.56 0.16
C THR A 227 5.95 -16.68 1.27
N ASP A 228 7.28 -16.62 1.44
CA ASP A 228 7.97 -15.71 2.35
C ASP A 228 9.17 -15.11 1.62
N ILE A 229 9.25 -13.77 1.58
CA ILE A 229 10.32 -13.03 0.94
C ILE A 229 10.90 -12.04 1.94
N THR A 230 12.16 -12.24 2.30
CA THR A 230 12.89 -11.35 3.21
C THR A 230 13.86 -10.46 2.42
N LEU A 231 13.73 -9.14 2.58
CA LEU A 231 14.64 -8.15 2.04
C LEU A 231 15.45 -7.49 3.17
N ASP A 232 16.78 -7.58 3.09
CA ASP A 232 17.71 -6.86 3.98
C ASP A 232 18.18 -5.57 3.30
N TRP A 233 17.69 -4.43 3.77
CA TRP A 233 18.04 -3.10 3.26
C TRP A 233 19.35 -2.53 3.83
N ALA A 234 20.16 -3.40 4.45
CA ALA A 234 21.35 -3.11 5.23
C ALA A 234 21.06 -2.41 6.58
N ASP A 235 22.09 -2.31 7.41
CA ASP A 235 22.04 -1.69 8.75
C ASP A 235 20.99 -2.34 9.68
N GLY A 236 20.62 -3.59 9.40
CA GLY A 236 19.61 -4.36 10.14
C GLY A 236 18.17 -3.94 9.88
N HIS A 237 17.89 -3.19 8.80
CA HIS A 237 16.53 -2.89 8.37
C HIS A 237 15.99 -4.00 7.48
N THR A 238 15.20 -4.88 8.09
CA THR A 238 14.59 -6.03 7.42
C THR A 238 13.12 -5.78 7.11
N VAL A 239 12.70 -6.19 5.91
CA VAL A 239 11.31 -6.16 5.46
C VAL A 239 10.96 -7.57 5.02
N ASN A 240 9.87 -8.10 5.56
CA ASN A 240 9.32 -9.40 5.17
C ASN A 240 8.02 -9.20 4.40
N TRP A 241 7.80 -10.05 3.42
CA TRP A 241 6.54 -10.18 2.72
C TRP A 241 6.07 -11.63 2.83
N GLU A 242 4.89 -11.82 3.40
CA GLU A 242 4.30 -13.15 3.61
C GLU A 242 3.04 -13.27 2.75
N TRP A 243 2.94 -14.32 1.94
CA TRP A 243 1.76 -14.63 1.15
C TRP A 243 0.66 -15.22 2.04
N ASP A 244 -0.54 -14.63 2.01
CA ASP A 244 -1.68 -15.08 2.82
C ASP A 244 -2.68 -16.00 2.07
N GLY A 245 -2.40 -16.27 0.80
CA GLY A 245 -3.30 -16.99 -0.11
C GLY A 245 -3.94 -16.10 -1.17
N GLU A 246 -3.91 -14.79 -0.98
CA GLU A 246 -4.50 -13.79 -1.89
C GLU A 246 -3.54 -12.63 -2.18
N THR A 247 -2.79 -12.16 -1.19
CA THR A 247 -1.85 -11.04 -1.31
C THR A 247 -0.57 -11.29 -0.51
N TYR A 248 0.49 -10.54 -0.84
CA TYR A 248 1.68 -10.46 -0.01
C TYR A 248 1.52 -9.36 1.05
N LEU A 249 1.50 -9.76 2.32
CA LEU A 249 1.40 -8.88 3.48
C LEU A 249 2.78 -8.36 3.89
N ARG A 250 2.94 -7.05 4.05
CA ARG A 250 4.21 -6.41 4.40
C ARG A 250 4.44 -6.36 5.91
N PHE A 251 5.62 -6.78 6.34
CA PHE A 251 6.15 -6.62 7.70
C PHE A 251 7.42 -5.76 7.66
N ASP A 252 7.57 -4.87 8.63
CA ASP A 252 8.75 -4.04 8.81
C ASP A 252 9.34 -4.31 10.19
N GLN A 253 10.57 -4.83 10.24
CA GLN A 253 11.22 -5.22 11.49
C GLN A 253 10.36 -6.18 12.34
N GLY A 254 9.66 -7.12 11.68
CA GLY A 254 8.79 -8.11 12.30
C GLY A 254 7.43 -7.60 12.77
N ALA A 255 7.09 -6.32 12.55
CA ALA A 255 5.76 -5.78 12.83
C ALA A 255 4.95 -5.59 11.55
N ALA A 256 3.65 -5.87 11.58
CA ALA A 256 2.74 -5.59 10.47
C ALA A 256 2.86 -4.11 10.08
N HIS A 257 3.15 -3.83 8.81
CA HIS A 257 3.31 -2.48 8.32
C HIS A 257 1.97 -1.96 7.77
N SER A 258 1.25 -1.18 8.57
CA SER A 258 -0.07 -0.66 8.18
C SER A 258 0.00 0.63 7.38
N TRP A 259 -1.07 0.88 6.62
CA TRP A 259 -1.45 2.20 6.09
C TRP A 259 -2.59 2.81 6.92
N LEU A 260 -2.84 4.12 6.76
CA LEU A 260 -3.90 4.87 7.44
C LEU A 260 -4.60 5.80 6.45
N GLY A 261 -5.91 5.61 6.25
CA GLY A 261 -6.77 6.46 5.44
C GLY A 261 -7.10 7.79 6.12
N ILE A 262 -7.65 8.72 5.35
CA ILE A 262 -8.03 10.05 5.85
C ILE A 262 -9.12 10.00 6.92
N ASP A 263 -10.00 9.00 6.85
CA ASP A 263 -11.14 8.81 7.75
C ASP A 263 -10.77 7.95 8.97
N GLY A 264 -9.50 7.54 9.08
CA GLY A 264 -8.96 6.76 10.19
C GLY A 264 -9.11 5.25 10.03
N ASP A 265 -9.61 4.80 8.88
CA ASP A 265 -9.50 3.41 8.43
C ASP A 265 -8.03 3.02 8.24
N SER A 266 -7.72 1.75 8.51
CA SER A 266 -6.35 1.25 8.44
C SER A 266 -6.37 -0.23 8.17
N ASP A 267 -5.42 -0.70 7.38
CA ASP A 267 -5.14 -2.11 7.19
C ASP A 267 -3.63 -2.32 6.99
N GLN A 268 -3.19 -3.56 6.87
CA GLN A 268 -1.82 -3.90 6.50
C GLN A 268 -1.55 -3.51 5.04
N ILE A 269 -0.34 -3.05 4.75
CA ILE A 269 0.12 -2.87 3.37
C ILE A 269 0.23 -4.27 2.75
N ALA A 270 -0.48 -4.46 1.65
CA ALA A 270 -0.54 -5.71 0.90
C ALA A 270 -0.54 -5.44 -0.59
N PHE A 271 0.06 -6.33 -1.38
CA PHE A 271 0.02 -6.29 -2.85
C PHE A 271 -0.07 -7.70 -3.44
N ASP A 272 -0.76 -7.82 -4.56
CA ASP A 272 -0.96 -9.09 -5.27
C ASP A 272 0.34 -9.61 -5.90
N THR A 273 1.22 -8.70 -6.30
CA THR A 273 2.47 -9.00 -7.00
C THR A 273 3.64 -8.25 -6.37
N LEU A 274 4.74 -8.97 -6.17
CA LEU A 274 6.03 -8.41 -5.76
C LEU A 274 7.09 -8.70 -6.81
N VAL A 275 7.85 -7.67 -7.17
CA VAL A 275 9.04 -7.79 -8.01
C VAL A 275 10.23 -7.36 -7.17
N VAL A 276 11.16 -8.30 -6.94
CA VAL A 276 12.33 -8.14 -6.04
C VAL A 276 13.64 -8.27 -6.77
#